data_AF-A0A2W6RLY0-F1
#
_entry.id   AF-A0A2W6RLY0-F1
#
_cell.length_a   1.000
_cell.length_b   1.000
_cell.length_c   1.000
_cell.angle_alpha   90.00
_cell.angle_beta   90.00
_cell.angle_gamma   90.00
#
_symmetry.space_group_name_H-M   'P 1'
#
loop_
_entity.id
_entity.type
_entity.pdbx_description
1 polymer ?
#
loop_
_entity_poly.entity_id
_entity_poly.type
_entity_poly.pdbx_seq_one_letter_code
_entity_poly.pdbx_strand_id
1 'polypeptide(L)'
;MSDAAQLDPFGGLGDPGDALSERVLNQDEIDSLLGFDLGDDDGAERSGIRAIINSALVSYERLPMLEIVFDRLVRLMTTSLRNFTSDNVEVSLDNISSIRFGDYLNSIPLPAILAVFRAEELDNYGLLTVDSNLIYSIVDVLLGGRRGTAALRIEGRPYTTIERVLVQRMVEVVLNDARQAFEPLTPVHFNLDRLETNPRFAAIARPANAAILIKLRIDMEDRGGRIELLLPYATLEPIRKMLLQQFMGEKFGRDNIWEGHLATEMWTTETEVRAVLDEQMMPLSDVLDLKVGDTLMLNATPDSEVSIRAGSIPLTTGRMGRKGQFIAVRVEGPVNPETAARLGGKS
;
A
#
# COMPACT_ATOMS: atom_id res chain seq x y z
N MET A 1 -85.88 -41.32 -12.27
CA MET A 1 -85.65 -42.50 -13.12
C MET A 1 -85.09 -41.95 -14.42
N SER A 2 -83.90 -42.25 -14.89
CA SER A 2 -82.84 -43.17 -14.48
C SER A 2 -81.68 -42.86 -15.44
N ASP A 3 -80.49 -42.91 -14.87
CA ASP A 3 -79.19 -43.14 -15.48
C ASP A 3 -79.13 -43.56 -16.96
N ALA A 4 -78.25 -42.90 -17.72
CA ALA A 4 -77.60 -43.47 -18.89
C ALA A 4 -76.26 -42.76 -19.13
N ALA A 5 -75.19 -43.44 -18.70
CA ALA A 5 -73.81 -43.13 -18.99
C ALA A 5 -73.50 -43.31 -20.49
N GLN A 6 -72.67 -42.41 -21.04
CA GLN A 6 -71.91 -42.65 -22.26
C GLN A 6 -70.46 -42.27 -21.98
N LEU A 7 -69.58 -43.26 -22.10
CA LEU A 7 -68.13 -43.19 -21.90
C LEU A 7 -67.46 -42.43 -23.06
N ASP A 8 -66.47 -41.59 -22.75
CA ASP A 8 -65.38 -41.24 -23.65
C ASP A 8 -64.05 -41.83 -23.12
N PRO A 9 -63.21 -42.47 -23.95
CA PRO A 9 -62.08 -43.28 -23.53
C PRO A 9 -60.71 -42.61 -23.81
N PHE A 10 -59.74 -42.83 -22.92
CA PHE A 10 -58.31 -42.43 -23.05
C PHE A 10 -58.07 -40.90 -23.09
N GLY A 11 -57.23 -40.26 -22.26
CA GLY A 11 -56.15 -40.72 -21.41
C GLY A 11 -55.10 -39.60 -21.38
N GLY A 12 -54.44 -39.41 -20.24
CA GLY A 12 -53.12 -38.75 -20.20
C GLY A 12 -53.06 -37.33 -19.65
N LEU A 13 -52.39 -37.23 -18.50
CA LEU A 13 -51.44 -36.16 -18.11
C LEU A 13 -52.04 -34.80 -17.74
N GLY A 14 -52.34 -34.65 -16.44
CA GLY A 14 -52.24 -33.36 -15.78
C GLY A 14 -50.78 -32.92 -15.72
N ASP A 15 -50.53 -31.71 -16.21
CA ASP A 15 -49.24 -31.02 -16.16
C ASP A 15 -49.10 -30.28 -14.81
N PRO A 16 -48.07 -30.54 -13.99
CA PRO A 16 -47.72 -29.72 -12.86
C PRO A 16 -46.68 -28.67 -13.29
N GLY A 17 -47.16 -27.55 -13.83
CA GLY A 17 -46.35 -26.40 -14.21
C GLY A 17 -46.46 -25.23 -13.23
N ASP A 18 -46.07 -25.43 -11.97
CA ASP A 18 -45.69 -24.32 -11.09
C ASP A 18 -44.23 -23.97 -11.41
N ALA A 19 -44.05 -23.07 -12.36
CA ALA A 19 -42.76 -22.54 -12.75
C ALA A 19 -42.84 -21.01 -12.84
N LEU A 20 -42.43 -20.38 -11.74
CA LEU A 20 -41.61 -19.17 -11.71
C LEU A 20 -41.84 -18.22 -12.89
N SER A 21 -42.89 -17.40 -12.80
CA SER A 21 -42.93 -16.17 -13.59
C SER A 21 -41.75 -15.29 -13.16
N GLU A 22 -40.80 -15.11 -14.08
CA GLU A 22 -39.80 -14.04 -14.04
C GLU A 22 -40.56 -12.72 -13.90
N ARG A 23 -40.67 -12.27 -12.65
CA ARG A 23 -41.28 -11.01 -12.30
C ARG A 23 -40.28 -9.93 -12.74
N VAL A 24 -40.50 -9.39 -13.94
CA VAL A 24 -39.75 -8.24 -14.46
C VAL A 24 -39.98 -7.08 -13.51
N LEU A 25 -38.94 -6.72 -12.75
CA LEU A 25 -38.98 -5.63 -11.80
C LEU A 25 -39.17 -4.31 -12.56
N ASN A 26 -40.10 -3.48 -12.11
CA ASN A 26 -40.29 -2.15 -12.69
C ASN A 26 -39.15 -1.23 -12.25
N GLN A 27 -38.85 -0.21 -13.05
CA GLN A 27 -37.73 0.71 -12.85
C GLN A 27 -37.70 1.34 -11.45
N ASP A 28 -38.87 1.56 -10.84
CA ASP A 28 -39.01 2.10 -9.48
C ASP A 28 -38.56 1.12 -8.37
N GLU A 29 -38.72 -0.20 -8.58
CA GLU A 29 -38.24 -1.24 -7.66
C GLU A 29 -36.71 -1.46 -7.81
N ILE A 30 -36.18 -1.23 -9.01
CA ILE A 30 -34.74 -1.25 -9.28
C ILE A 30 -34.06 -0.06 -8.58
N ASP A 31 -34.66 1.12 -8.65
CA ASP A 31 -34.11 2.35 -8.05
C ASP A 31 -34.12 2.31 -6.52
N SER A 32 -35.13 1.67 -5.92
CA SER A 32 -35.20 1.46 -4.46
C SER A 32 -34.25 0.36 -3.94
N LEU A 33 -33.85 -0.60 -4.79
CA LEU A 33 -32.78 -1.55 -4.48
C LEU A 33 -31.36 -0.99 -4.72
N LEU A 34 -31.22 0.02 -5.59
CA LEU A 34 -29.92 0.63 -5.95
C LEU A 34 -29.61 1.94 -5.20
N GLY A 35 -30.49 2.42 -4.32
CA GLY A 35 -30.15 3.46 -3.33
C GLY A 35 -29.84 4.84 -3.92
N PHE A 36 -30.40 5.18 -5.08
CA PHE A 36 -30.35 6.54 -5.62
C PHE A 36 -31.64 7.27 -5.25
N ASP A 37 -31.69 7.80 -4.02
CA ASP A 37 -32.69 8.79 -3.64
C ASP A 37 -32.24 10.16 -4.16
N LEU A 38 -32.84 10.62 -5.26
CA LEU A 38 -32.78 12.01 -5.73
C LEU A 38 -34.13 12.67 -5.42
N GLY A 39 -34.37 12.85 -4.12
CA GLY A 39 -35.35 13.77 -3.55
C GLY A 39 -34.61 14.84 -2.75
N ASP A 40 -34.82 16.10 -3.13
CA ASP A 40 -34.02 17.27 -2.76
C ASP A 40 -34.17 17.70 -1.28
N ASP A 41 -33.09 18.32 -0.81
CA ASP A 41 -32.91 19.19 0.37
C ASP A 41 -32.55 18.60 1.76
N ASP A 42 -31.47 19.17 2.33
CA ASP A 42 -30.87 19.00 3.67
C ASP A 42 -29.81 17.87 3.94
N GLY A 43 -28.98 17.55 2.93
CA GLY A 43 -27.92 16.53 3.05
C GLY A 43 -26.46 16.95 2.78
N ALA A 44 -26.21 18.15 2.26
CA ALA A 44 -24.88 18.53 1.76
C ALA A 44 -23.79 18.62 2.85
N GLU A 45 -24.16 18.93 4.10
CA GLU A 45 -23.20 18.94 5.21
C GLU A 45 -22.86 17.53 5.74
N ARG A 46 -23.76 16.54 5.58
CA ARG A 46 -23.54 15.18 6.09
C ARG A 46 -22.69 14.31 5.17
N SER A 47 -22.66 14.60 3.86
CA SER A 47 -21.76 13.93 2.92
C SER A 47 -20.31 14.38 3.11
N GLY A 48 -20.08 15.69 3.29
CA GLY A 48 -18.78 16.25 3.63
C GLY A 48 -18.24 15.72 4.96
N ILE A 49 -19.08 15.68 6.02
CA ILE A 49 -18.66 15.14 7.32
C ILE A 49 -18.46 13.62 7.29
N ARG A 50 -19.23 12.84 6.52
CA ARG A 50 -18.95 11.39 6.34
C ARG A 50 -17.71 11.13 5.49
N ALA A 51 -17.47 11.91 4.44
CA ALA A 51 -16.25 11.85 3.65
C ALA A 51 -15.04 12.30 4.48
N ILE A 52 -15.20 13.31 5.34
CA ILE A 52 -14.18 13.76 6.31
C ILE A 52 -14.03 12.74 7.45
N ILE A 53 -15.05 12.03 7.91
CA ILE A 53 -14.91 10.96 8.93
C ILE A 53 -14.32 9.68 8.31
N ASN A 54 -14.55 9.40 7.02
CA ASN A 54 -13.88 8.31 6.31
C ASN A 54 -12.46 8.66 5.86
N SER A 55 -12.16 9.93 5.59
CA SER A 55 -10.82 10.42 5.20
C SER A 55 -10.00 10.95 6.38
N ALA A 56 -10.63 11.30 7.50
CA ALA A 56 -9.95 11.60 8.74
C ALA A 56 -9.45 10.29 9.34
N LEU A 57 -8.16 10.08 9.12
CA LEU A 57 -7.27 9.52 10.13
C LEU A 57 -7.44 8.02 10.39
N VAL A 58 -7.30 7.24 9.31
CA VAL A 58 -6.49 6.00 9.38
C VAL A 58 -5.03 6.39 9.10
N SER A 59 -4.57 7.53 9.66
CA SER A 59 -3.14 7.82 9.77
C SER A 59 -2.64 7.01 10.95
N TYR A 60 -2.50 5.72 10.72
CA TYR A 60 -1.81 4.87 11.67
C TYR A 60 -0.32 5.18 11.59
N GLU A 61 0.34 5.07 12.74
CA GLU A 61 1.76 5.28 12.90
C GLU A 61 2.54 4.48 11.83
N ARG A 62 3.40 5.16 11.08
CA ARG A 62 4.29 4.48 10.12
C ARG A 62 5.15 3.49 10.89
N LEU A 63 5.35 2.31 10.33
CA LEU A 63 6.17 1.23 10.90
C LEU A 63 7.41 1.07 10.01
N PRO A 64 8.48 1.86 10.23
CA PRO A 64 9.62 1.90 9.32
C PRO A 64 10.29 0.54 9.15
N MET A 65 10.35 -0.25 10.23
CA MET A 65 10.92 -1.60 10.18
C MET A 65 10.11 -2.54 9.30
N LEU A 66 8.81 -2.30 9.17
CA LEU A 66 7.96 -3.12 8.31
C LEU A 66 8.22 -2.82 6.83
N GLU A 67 8.50 -1.56 6.48
CA GLU A 67 8.93 -1.17 5.14
C GLU A 67 10.24 -1.89 4.74
N ILE A 68 11.20 -1.98 5.66
CA ILE A 68 12.46 -2.71 5.48
C ILE A 68 12.20 -4.21 5.26
N VAL A 69 11.29 -4.80 6.05
CA VAL A 69 10.90 -6.22 5.89
C VAL A 69 10.31 -6.46 4.51
N PHE A 70 9.43 -5.57 4.02
CA PHE A 70 8.81 -5.74 2.69
C PHE A 70 9.79 -5.49 1.55
N ASP A 71 10.72 -4.56 1.69
CA ASP A 71 11.79 -4.38 0.72
C ASP A 71 12.71 -5.61 0.64
N ARG A 72 13.02 -6.25 1.78
CA ARG A 72 13.70 -7.56 1.82
C ARG A 72 12.86 -8.66 1.17
N LEU A 73 11.56 -8.69 1.43
CA LEU A 73 10.62 -9.63 0.82
C LEU A 73 10.64 -9.53 -0.71
N VAL A 74 10.60 -8.31 -1.27
CA VAL A 74 10.65 -8.08 -2.73
C VAL A 74 11.90 -8.70 -3.36
N ARG A 75 13.07 -8.54 -2.74
CA ARG A 75 14.32 -9.15 -3.23
C ARG A 75 14.30 -10.67 -3.19
N LEU A 76 13.82 -11.25 -2.08
CA LEU A 76 13.70 -12.70 -1.93
C LEU A 76 12.72 -13.28 -2.97
N MET A 77 11.54 -12.67 -3.09
CA MET A 77 10.51 -13.07 -4.05
C MET A 77 11.00 -12.99 -5.49
N THR A 78 11.78 -11.97 -5.86
CA THR A 78 12.35 -11.86 -7.22
C THR A 78 13.21 -13.07 -7.56
N THR A 79 13.98 -13.58 -6.60
CA THR A 79 14.85 -14.75 -6.79
C THR A 79 14.05 -16.06 -6.75
N SER A 80 13.18 -16.22 -5.75
CA SER A 80 12.43 -17.45 -5.54
C SER A 80 11.39 -17.69 -6.64
N LEU A 81 10.69 -16.64 -7.10
CA LEU A 81 9.70 -16.75 -8.16
C LEU A 81 10.37 -17.02 -9.50
N ARG A 82 11.51 -16.41 -9.79
CA ARG A 82 12.33 -16.75 -10.95
C ARG A 82 12.70 -18.24 -10.97
N ASN A 83 13.13 -18.78 -9.82
CA ASN A 83 13.45 -20.21 -9.72
C ASN A 83 12.20 -21.10 -9.84
N PHE A 84 11.08 -20.65 -9.29
CA PHE A 84 9.81 -21.37 -9.32
C PHE A 84 9.21 -21.44 -10.73
N THR A 85 9.23 -20.33 -11.47
CA THR A 85 8.69 -20.23 -12.83
C THR A 85 9.69 -20.65 -13.91
N SER A 86 10.98 -20.66 -13.59
CA SER A 86 12.07 -20.80 -14.57
C SER A 86 12.05 -19.72 -15.68
N ASP A 87 11.47 -18.55 -15.38
CA ASP A 87 11.38 -17.42 -16.31
C ASP A 87 11.95 -16.13 -15.68
N ASN A 88 12.14 -15.09 -16.49
CA ASN A 88 12.59 -13.80 -15.99
C ASN A 88 11.45 -13.12 -15.20
N VAL A 89 11.59 -13.06 -13.87
CA VAL A 89 10.63 -12.41 -12.97
C VAL A 89 11.26 -11.16 -12.36
N GLU A 90 10.50 -10.07 -12.33
CA GLU A 90 10.77 -8.86 -11.55
C GLU A 90 9.63 -8.60 -10.57
N VAL A 91 9.97 -8.31 -9.31
CA VAL A 91 8.99 -7.95 -8.29
C VAL A 91 9.26 -6.52 -7.86
N SER A 92 8.20 -5.71 -7.79
CA SER A 92 8.27 -4.33 -7.31
C SER A 92 7.20 -4.05 -6.26
N LEU A 93 7.54 -3.16 -5.33
CA LEU A 93 6.61 -2.66 -4.32
C LEU A 93 5.79 -1.50 -4.93
N ASP A 94 4.48 -1.68 -5.05
CA ASP A 94 3.58 -0.63 -5.58
C ASP A 94 3.22 0.37 -4.48
N ASN A 95 2.76 -0.10 -3.31
CA ASN A 95 2.36 0.75 -2.20
C ASN A 95 2.25 -0.05 -0.88
N ILE A 96 2.50 0.63 0.24
CA ILE A 96 2.17 0.19 1.60
C ILE A 96 1.14 1.17 2.17
N SER A 97 -0.03 0.66 2.55
CA SER A 97 -1.14 1.50 3.02
C SER A 97 -1.84 0.87 4.23
N SER A 98 -2.45 1.71 5.06
CA SER A 98 -3.34 1.25 6.13
C SER A 98 -4.79 1.35 5.66
N ILE A 99 -5.55 0.27 5.83
CA ILE A 99 -6.94 0.14 5.37
C ILE A 99 -7.78 -0.59 6.42
N ARG A 100 -9.10 -0.41 6.38
CA ARG A 100 -10.01 -1.26 7.17
C ARG A 100 -10.17 -2.61 6.49
N PHE A 101 -10.16 -3.68 7.27
CA PHE A 101 -10.22 -5.05 6.76
C PHE A 101 -11.48 -5.31 5.92
N GLY A 102 -12.64 -4.78 6.35
CA GLY A 102 -13.89 -4.92 5.60
C GLY A 102 -13.88 -4.20 4.26
N ASP A 103 -13.34 -2.98 4.22
CA ASP A 103 -13.24 -2.17 3.01
C ASP A 103 -12.31 -2.87 1.99
N TYR A 104 -11.21 -3.47 2.48
CA TYR A 104 -10.34 -4.29 1.64
C TYR A 104 -11.05 -5.50 1.04
N LEU A 105 -11.71 -6.33 1.85
CA LEU A 105 -12.40 -7.54 1.34
C LEU A 105 -13.45 -7.21 0.27
N ASN A 106 -14.13 -6.08 0.39
CA ASN A 106 -15.13 -5.61 -0.58
C ASN A 106 -14.49 -5.03 -1.86
N SER A 107 -13.20 -4.68 -1.82
CA SER A 107 -12.47 -4.10 -2.96
C SER A 107 -11.81 -5.13 -3.87
N ILE A 108 -11.76 -6.41 -3.46
CA ILE A 108 -11.06 -7.46 -4.21
C ILE A 108 -11.81 -7.76 -5.52
N PRO A 109 -11.18 -7.58 -6.70
CA PRO A 109 -11.80 -7.93 -7.96
C PRO A 109 -11.91 -9.46 -8.09
N LEU A 110 -13.09 -9.95 -8.45
CA LEU A 110 -13.32 -11.38 -8.68
C LEU A 110 -13.22 -11.72 -10.17
N PRO A 111 -12.67 -12.89 -10.53
CA PRO A 111 -12.17 -13.95 -9.64
C PRO A 111 -10.77 -13.65 -9.06
N ALA A 112 -10.50 -14.15 -7.86
CA ALA A 112 -9.21 -14.07 -7.18
C ALA A 112 -9.01 -15.30 -6.28
N ILE A 113 -7.76 -15.58 -5.91
CA ILE A 113 -7.43 -16.58 -4.88
C ILE A 113 -6.94 -15.85 -3.64
N LEU A 114 -7.58 -16.17 -2.52
CA LEU A 114 -7.27 -15.66 -1.20
C LEU A 114 -6.64 -16.78 -0.36
N ALA A 115 -5.41 -16.59 0.07
CA ALA A 115 -4.70 -17.50 0.95
C ALA A 115 -4.71 -16.94 2.38
N VAL A 116 -5.41 -17.64 3.27
CA VAL A 116 -5.33 -17.38 4.70
C VAL A 116 -4.14 -18.14 5.24
N PHE A 117 -3.22 -17.44 5.92
CA PHE A 117 -2.06 -18.05 6.54
C PHE A 117 -2.00 -17.71 8.03
N ARG A 118 -1.45 -18.62 8.82
CA ARG A 118 -1.19 -18.41 10.24
C ARG A 118 0.24 -17.93 10.45
N ALA A 119 0.41 -16.88 11.22
CA ALA A 119 1.70 -16.46 11.77
C ALA A 119 1.83 -17.08 13.17
N GLU A 120 2.60 -18.16 13.30
CA GLU A 120 2.56 -19.03 14.50
C GLU A 120 2.97 -18.30 15.78
N GLU A 121 4.11 -17.61 15.75
CA GLU A 121 4.68 -16.88 16.90
C GLU A 121 3.90 -15.62 17.26
N LEU A 122 3.13 -15.09 16.30
CA LEU A 122 2.25 -13.94 16.52
C LEU A 122 0.85 -14.36 16.99
N ASP A 123 0.58 -15.68 17.01
CA ASP A 123 -0.70 -16.33 17.31
C ASP A 123 -1.90 -15.66 16.62
N ASN A 124 -1.74 -15.35 15.33
CA ASN A 124 -2.78 -14.68 14.56
C ASN A 124 -2.69 -15.03 13.08
N TYR A 125 -3.60 -14.49 12.28
CA TYR A 125 -3.70 -14.75 10.85
C TYR A 125 -3.32 -13.54 10.00
N GLY A 126 -2.92 -13.82 8.78
CA GLY A 126 -2.80 -12.84 7.70
C GLY A 126 -3.46 -13.36 6.43
N LEU A 127 -3.54 -12.48 5.43
CA LEU A 127 -4.23 -12.75 4.18
C LEU A 127 -3.30 -12.40 3.01
N LEU A 128 -3.13 -13.31 2.07
CA LEU A 128 -2.41 -13.09 0.82
C LEU A 128 -3.40 -13.24 -0.33
N THR A 129 -3.55 -12.23 -1.17
CA THR A 129 -4.46 -12.26 -2.32
C THR A 129 -3.66 -12.26 -3.60
N VAL A 130 -4.06 -13.13 -4.54
CA VAL A 130 -3.45 -13.25 -5.86
C VAL A 130 -4.51 -12.88 -6.89
N ASP A 131 -4.19 -11.90 -7.74
CA ASP A 131 -5.11 -11.45 -8.78
C ASP A 131 -5.21 -12.44 -9.95
N SER A 132 -6.30 -12.32 -10.72
CA SER A 132 -6.55 -13.18 -11.88
C SER A 132 -5.39 -13.18 -12.89
N ASN A 133 -4.81 -12.01 -13.17
CA ASN A 133 -3.75 -11.88 -14.17
C ASN A 133 -2.54 -12.74 -13.79
N LEU A 134 -2.13 -12.68 -12.52
CA LEU A 134 -1.01 -13.45 -12.04
C LEU A 134 -1.31 -14.95 -12.00
N ILE A 135 -2.52 -15.34 -11.57
CA ILE A 135 -2.93 -16.76 -11.55
C ILE A 135 -2.78 -17.37 -12.94
N TYR A 136 -3.35 -16.72 -13.96
CA TYR A 136 -3.25 -17.20 -15.34
C TYR A 136 -1.82 -17.17 -15.87
N SER A 137 -1.05 -16.14 -15.53
CA SER A 137 0.35 -16.04 -15.93
C SER A 137 1.18 -17.20 -15.39
N ILE A 138 1.01 -17.54 -14.10
CA ILE A 138 1.75 -18.62 -13.44
C ILE A 138 1.32 -19.99 -13.96
N VAL A 139 0.02 -20.20 -14.18
CA VAL A 139 -0.49 -21.44 -14.76
C VAL A 139 0.08 -21.66 -16.16
N ASP A 140 0.09 -20.62 -17.00
CA ASP A 140 0.64 -20.72 -18.36
C ASP A 140 2.15 -21.03 -18.32
N VAL A 141 2.94 -20.33 -17.50
CA VAL A 141 4.40 -20.59 -17.41
C VAL A 141 4.69 -22.00 -16.91
N LEU A 142 4.03 -22.47 -15.85
CA LEU A 142 4.30 -23.79 -15.26
C LEU A 142 3.82 -24.95 -16.14
N LEU A 143 2.86 -24.71 -17.03
CA LEU A 143 2.39 -25.71 -18.00
C LEU A 143 3.12 -25.64 -19.35
N GLY A 144 4.16 -24.81 -19.47
CA GLY A 144 5.01 -24.71 -20.66
C GLY A 144 4.46 -23.79 -21.75
N GLY A 145 3.68 -22.79 -21.36
CA GLY A 145 3.16 -21.73 -22.24
C GLY A 145 4.27 -21.02 -23.00
N ARG A 146 4.03 -20.73 -24.28
CA ARG A 146 5.01 -20.07 -25.14
C ARG A 146 5.08 -18.57 -24.82
N ARG A 147 6.27 -17.98 -24.95
CA ARG A 147 6.44 -16.52 -24.89
C ARG A 147 5.65 -15.83 -26.02
N GLY A 148 5.04 -14.68 -25.74
CA GLY A 148 4.27 -13.91 -26.71
C GLY A 148 2.88 -14.47 -27.07
N THR A 149 2.34 -15.43 -26.31
CA THR A 149 0.94 -15.86 -26.50
C THR A 149 0.01 -14.73 -26.04
N ALA A 150 -0.97 -14.35 -26.87
CA ALA A 150 -1.86 -13.21 -26.62
C ALA A 150 -2.43 -13.20 -25.20
N ALA A 151 -2.58 -12.01 -24.62
CA ALA A 151 -3.09 -11.80 -23.26
C ALA A 151 -4.27 -12.73 -22.96
N LEU A 152 -4.10 -13.60 -21.95
CA LEU A 152 -5.13 -14.54 -21.52
C LEU A 152 -6.39 -13.74 -21.20
N ARG A 153 -7.47 -14.03 -21.94
CA ARG A 153 -8.78 -13.47 -21.63
C ARG A 153 -9.25 -14.11 -20.32
N ILE A 154 -9.47 -13.28 -19.31
CA ILE A 154 -10.07 -13.71 -18.05
C ILE A 154 -11.53 -14.09 -18.35
N GLU A 155 -11.81 -15.38 -18.42
CA GLU A 155 -13.14 -15.92 -18.77
C GLU A 155 -14.15 -15.82 -17.61
N GLY A 156 -13.77 -15.24 -16.47
CA GLY A 156 -14.65 -15.11 -15.30
C GLY A 156 -15.12 -16.44 -14.70
N ARG A 157 -14.55 -17.57 -15.13
CA ARG A 157 -14.89 -18.91 -14.66
C ARG A 157 -14.22 -19.23 -13.32
N PRO A 158 -14.82 -20.10 -12.49
CA PRO A 158 -14.15 -20.62 -11.30
C PRO A 158 -12.84 -21.36 -11.66
N TYR A 159 -11.82 -21.24 -10.79
CA TYR A 159 -10.56 -21.94 -10.99
C TYR A 159 -10.69 -23.45 -10.80
N THR A 160 -10.02 -24.18 -11.70
CA THR A 160 -9.90 -25.64 -11.67
C THR A 160 -8.99 -26.10 -10.52
N THR A 161 -9.06 -27.38 -10.18
CA THR A 161 -8.19 -27.98 -9.16
C THR A 161 -6.71 -27.84 -9.51
N ILE A 162 -6.35 -27.95 -10.79
CA ILE A 162 -4.95 -27.83 -11.24
C ILE A 162 -4.45 -26.39 -11.02
N GLU A 163 -5.23 -25.40 -11.46
CA GLU A 163 -4.91 -23.98 -11.28
C GLU A 163 -4.74 -23.65 -9.78
N ARG A 164 -5.65 -24.14 -8.92
CA ARG A 164 -5.57 -23.96 -7.47
C ARG A 164 -4.31 -24.57 -6.86
N VAL A 165 -3.91 -25.78 -7.26
CA VAL A 165 -2.71 -26.46 -6.74
C VAL A 165 -1.44 -25.73 -7.17
N LEU A 166 -1.37 -25.22 -8.40
CA LEU A 166 -0.22 -24.45 -8.88
C LEU A 166 -0.08 -23.14 -8.10
N VAL A 167 -1.18 -22.42 -7.91
CA VAL A 167 -1.19 -21.18 -7.11
C VAL A 167 -0.87 -21.47 -5.65
N GLN A 168 -1.35 -22.58 -5.08
CA GLN A 168 -0.99 -23.00 -3.72
C GLN A 168 0.53 -23.09 -3.53
N ARG A 169 1.23 -23.78 -4.44
CA ARG A 169 2.69 -23.92 -4.38
C ARG A 169 3.40 -22.58 -4.49
N MET A 170 2.91 -21.68 -5.35
CA MET A 170 3.44 -20.32 -5.44
C MET A 170 3.26 -19.57 -4.12
N VAL A 171 2.07 -19.65 -3.51
CA VAL A 171 1.78 -19.03 -2.22
C VAL A 171 2.73 -19.55 -1.14
N GLU A 172 2.98 -20.85 -1.07
CA GLU A 172 3.91 -21.46 -0.12
C GLU A 172 5.36 -20.93 -0.30
N VAL A 173 5.80 -20.71 -1.54
CA VAL A 173 7.09 -20.04 -1.82
C VAL A 173 7.10 -18.63 -1.26
N VAL A 174 6.07 -17.83 -1.54
CA VAL A 174 5.95 -16.45 -1.06
C VAL A 174 5.91 -16.39 0.48
N LEU A 175 5.20 -17.30 1.14
CA LEU A 175 5.16 -17.35 2.61
C LEU A 175 6.51 -17.74 3.23
N ASN A 176 7.29 -18.61 2.58
CA ASN A 176 8.65 -18.91 3.03
C ASN A 176 9.60 -17.72 2.83
N ASP A 177 9.42 -16.90 1.79
CA ASP A 177 10.16 -15.65 1.64
C ASP A 177 9.76 -14.62 2.70
N ALA A 178 8.46 -14.55 3.04
CA ALA A 178 7.98 -13.72 4.14
C ALA A 178 8.63 -14.14 5.47
N ARG A 179 8.73 -15.44 5.75
CA ARG A 179 9.42 -15.95 6.95
C ARG A 179 10.87 -15.45 7.02
N GLN A 180 11.62 -15.57 5.92
CA GLN A 180 13.02 -15.11 5.83
C GLN A 180 13.15 -13.58 5.87
N ALA A 181 12.14 -12.85 5.41
CA ALA A 181 12.09 -11.40 5.46
C ALA A 181 11.87 -10.87 6.90
N PHE A 182 11.03 -11.55 7.67
CA PHE A 182 10.76 -11.21 9.08
C PHE A 182 11.86 -11.68 10.04
N GLU A 183 12.62 -12.72 9.69
CA GLU A 183 13.65 -13.35 10.53
C GLU A 183 14.61 -12.37 11.26
N PRO A 184 15.12 -11.29 10.63
CA PRO A 184 15.97 -10.34 11.34
C PRO A 184 15.24 -9.66 12.51
N LEU A 185 13.96 -9.36 12.35
CA LEU A 185 13.15 -8.73 13.38
C LEU A 185 12.75 -9.76 14.44
N THR A 186 12.13 -10.85 14.00
CA THR A 186 11.68 -11.94 14.85
C THR A 186 11.50 -13.20 14.02
N PRO A 187 11.87 -14.38 14.51
CA PRO A 187 11.51 -15.63 13.85
C PRO A 187 9.98 -15.77 13.87
N VAL A 188 9.35 -15.80 12.69
CA VAL A 188 7.91 -16.00 12.53
C VAL A 188 7.65 -16.97 11.39
N HIS A 189 7.02 -18.12 11.67
CA HIS A 189 6.58 -19.08 10.68
C HIS A 189 5.23 -18.68 10.11
N PHE A 190 5.18 -18.52 8.78
CA PHE A 190 3.95 -18.26 8.04
C PHE A 190 3.50 -19.54 7.33
N ASN A 191 2.49 -20.20 7.89
CA ASN A 191 1.98 -21.46 7.37
C ASN A 191 0.64 -21.25 6.68
N LEU A 192 0.49 -21.77 5.46
CA LEU A 192 -0.79 -21.73 4.74
C LEU A 192 -1.84 -22.54 5.50
N ASP A 193 -2.95 -21.90 5.84
CA ASP A 193 -4.07 -22.56 6.53
C ASP A 193 -5.11 -23.04 5.52
N ARG A 194 -5.56 -22.15 4.62
CA ARG A 194 -6.55 -22.49 3.59
C ARG A 194 -6.52 -21.53 2.39
N LEU A 195 -7.07 -22.01 1.27
CA LEU A 195 -7.30 -21.24 0.05
C LEU A 195 -8.79 -21.06 -0.21
N GLU A 196 -9.19 -19.80 -0.38
CA GLU A 196 -10.56 -19.37 -0.65
C GLU A 196 -10.64 -18.63 -1.99
N THR A 197 -11.81 -18.70 -2.64
CA THR A 197 -12.12 -17.92 -3.85
C THR A 197 -13.15 -16.83 -3.59
N ASN A 198 -13.83 -16.89 -2.43
CA ASN A 198 -14.81 -15.90 -2.01
C ASN A 198 -14.27 -15.15 -0.78
N PRO A 199 -14.12 -13.80 -0.84
CA PRO A 199 -13.64 -12.98 0.26
C PRO A 199 -14.40 -13.18 1.58
N ARG A 200 -15.68 -13.57 1.53
CA ARG A 200 -16.50 -13.80 2.73
C ARG A 200 -16.01 -14.98 3.58
N PHE A 201 -15.32 -15.96 3.00
CA PHE A 201 -14.76 -17.11 3.73
C PHE A 201 -13.30 -16.87 4.19
N ALA A 202 -12.67 -15.79 3.71
CA ALA A 202 -11.33 -15.37 4.10
C ALA A 202 -11.32 -14.37 5.28
N ALA A 203 -12.44 -14.24 6.01
CA ALA A 203 -12.54 -13.31 7.13
C ALA A 203 -11.68 -13.78 8.32
N ILE A 204 -10.55 -13.10 8.54
CA ILE A 204 -9.60 -13.36 9.63
C ILE A 204 -9.69 -12.34 10.78
N ALA A 205 -10.34 -11.20 10.55
CA ALA A 205 -10.51 -10.12 11.51
C ALA A 205 -11.91 -9.51 11.39
N ARG A 206 -12.28 -8.66 12.36
CA ARG A 206 -13.55 -7.92 12.28
C ARG A 206 -13.45 -6.87 11.17
N PRO A 207 -14.53 -6.61 10.40
CA PRO A 207 -14.51 -5.64 9.30
C PRO A 207 -14.01 -4.24 9.68
N ALA A 208 -14.30 -3.80 10.90
CA ALA A 208 -13.88 -2.49 11.42
C ALA A 208 -12.40 -2.42 11.83
N ASN A 209 -11.69 -3.54 11.94
CA ASN A 209 -10.30 -3.55 12.36
C ASN A 209 -9.40 -3.02 11.23
N ALA A 210 -8.40 -2.24 11.59
CA ALA A 210 -7.37 -1.82 10.67
C ALA A 210 -6.40 -2.95 10.32
N ALA A 211 -5.85 -2.87 9.11
CA ALA A 211 -4.82 -3.76 8.60
C ALA A 211 -3.84 -2.99 7.73
N ILE A 212 -2.60 -3.47 7.67
CA ILE A 212 -1.59 -2.99 6.74
C ILE A 212 -1.72 -3.82 5.47
N LEU A 213 -1.82 -3.14 4.33
CA LEU A 213 -1.91 -3.71 3.00
C LEU A 213 -0.67 -3.35 2.19
N ILE A 214 -0.03 -4.38 1.65
CA ILE A 214 1.16 -4.30 0.82
C ILE A 214 0.76 -4.77 -0.56
N LYS A 215 0.92 -3.91 -1.56
CA LYS A 215 0.67 -4.25 -2.95
C LYS A 215 1.99 -4.49 -3.65
N LEU A 216 2.16 -5.68 -4.21
CA LEU A 216 3.34 -6.09 -4.95
C LEU A 216 2.94 -6.34 -6.40
N ARG A 217 3.73 -5.83 -7.33
CA ARG A 217 3.58 -6.11 -8.75
C ARG A 217 4.62 -7.13 -9.17
N ILE A 218 4.17 -8.12 -9.94
CA ILE A 218 5.01 -9.17 -10.48
C ILE A 218 4.96 -9.06 -11.99
N ASP A 219 6.12 -8.83 -12.58
CA ASP A 219 6.32 -8.71 -14.02
C ASP A 219 7.12 -9.92 -14.53
N MET A 220 6.64 -10.51 -15.63
CA MET A 220 7.21 -11.66 -16.32
C MET A 220 7.27 -11.38 -17.82
N GLU A 221 7.90 -10.26 -18.19
CA GLU A 221 8.04 -9.77 -19.57
C GLU A 221 6.69 -9.39 -20.20
N ASP A 222 6.03 -10.31 -20.89
CA ASP A 222 4.77 -10.05 -21.60
C ASP A 222 3.52 -10.34 -20.74
N ARG A 223 3.72 -10.79 -19.49
CA ARG A 223 2.65 -11.23 -18.58
C ARG A 223 2.98 -10.83 -17.14
N GLY A 224 2.03 -10.99 -16.23
CA GLY A 224 2.24 -10.62 -14.84
C GLY A 224 0.95 -10.45 -14.07
N GLY A 225 1.03 -9.76 -12.93
CA GLY A 225 -0.13 -9.39 -12.14
C GLY A 225 0.28 -8.87 -10.77
N ARG A 226 -0.60 -9.04 -9.79
CA ARG A 226 -0.44 -8.46 -8.45
C ARG A 226 -0.62 -9.51 -7.36
N ILE A 227 0.22 -9.39 -6.34
CA ILE A 227 0.05 -10.04 -5.05
C ILE A 227 -0.19 -8.95 -4.01
N GLU A 228 -1.17 -9.16 -3.16
CA GLU A 228 -1.48 -8.26 -2.06
C GLU A 228 -1.35 -9.01 -0.74
N LEU A 229 -0.42 -8.58 0.13
CA LEU A 229 -0.23 -9.11 1.47
C LEU A 229 -0.93 -8.19 2.46
N LEU A 230 -1.81 -8.73 3.29
CA LEU A 230 -2.55 -8.01 4.31
C LEU A 230 -2.26 -8.60 5.68
N LEU A 231 -1.84 -7.73 6.61
CA LEU A 231 -1.56 -8.05 8.00
C LEU A 231 -2.42 -7.16 8.91
N PRO A 232 -3.42 -7.73 9.63
CA PRO A 232 -4.17 -6.99 10.63
C PRO A 232 -3.24 -6.40 11.70
N TYR A 233 -3.58 -5.22 12.25
CA TYR A 233 -2.77 -4.64 13.35
C TYR A 233 -2.72 -5.57 14.57
N ALA A 234 -3.79 -6.31 14.84
CA ALA A 234 -3.83 -7.31 15.91
C ALA A 234 -2.79 -8.43 15.73
N THR A 235 -2.40 -8.74 14.49
CA THR A 235 -1.34 -9.72 14.18
C THR A 235 0.04 -9.15 14.48
N LEU A 236 0.23 -7.85 14.29
CA LEU A 236 1.51 -7.17 14.52
C LEU A 236 1.70 -6.72 15.97
N GLU A 237 0.66 -6.75 16.81
CA GLU A 237 0.69 -6.27 18.19
C GLU A 237 1.84 -6.87 19.03
N PRO A 238 2.15 -8.19 18.98
CA PRO A 238 3.23 -8.77 19.77
C PRO A 238 4.61 -8.18 19.45
N ILE A 239 4.82 -7.74 18.20
CA ILE A 239 6.10 -7.22 17.69
C ILE A 239 6.06 -5.70 17.47
N ARG A 240 4.96 -5.04 17.85
CA ARG A 240 4.72 -3.62 17.59
C ARG A 240 5.84 -2.71 18.08
N LYS A 241 6.37 -2.98 19.28
CA LYS A 241 7.47 -2.18 19.85
C LYS A 241 8.73 -2.25 18.99
N MET A 242 9.02 -3.42 18.43
CA MET A 242 10.18 -3.61 17.55
C MET A 242 9.95 -2.93 16.20
N LEU A 243 8.70 -2.93 15.71
CA LEU A 243 8.34 -2.26 14.47
C LEU A 243 8.42 -0.74 14.54
N LEU A 244 8.23 -0.17 15.74
CA LEU A 244 8.34 1.27 16.02
C LEU A 244 9.76 1.76 16.30
N GLN A 245 10.69 0.86 16.62
CA GLN A 245 12.07 1.26 16.89
C GLN A 245 12.70 1.82 15.61
N GLN A 246 12.96 3.13 15.60
CA GLN A 246 13.87 3.75 14.65
C GLN A 246 15.28 3.33 15.03
N PHE A 247 15.87 2.39 14.28
CA PHE A 247 17.24 1.98 14.54
C PHE A 247 18.21 3.10 14.18
N MET A 248 18.75 3.76 15.20
CA MET A 248 19.96 4.57 15.11
C MET A 248 21.18 3.65 15.14
N GLY A 249 21.58 3.08 14.00
CA GLY A 249 22.97 2.65 13.75
C GLY A 249 23.58 1.48 14.56
N GLU A 250 22.91 0.85 15.54
CA GLU A 250 23.49 -0.28 16.26
C GLU A 250 23.07 -1.65 15.70
N LYS A 251 23.76 -2.05 14.62
CA LYS A 251 24.05 -3.44 14.22
C LYS A 251 22.87 -4.42 14.28
N PHE A 252 22.02 -4.35 13.26
CA PHE A 252 21.53 -5.59 12.66
C PHE A 252 22.71 -6.33 12.04
N GLY A 253 22.79 -7.65 12.26
CA GLY A 253 23.86 -8.49 11.74
C GLY A 253 24.11 -8.23 10.27
N ARG A 254 25.40 -8.05 9.92
CA ARG A 254 25.99 -7.90 8.58
C ARG A 254 24.98 -7.89 7.42
N ASP A 255 24.36 -6.76 7.15
CA ASP A 255 23.71 -6.52 5.86
C ASP A 255 23.92 -5.05 5.46
N ASN A 256 24.67 -4.84 4.38
CA ASN A 256 24.89 -3.54 3.70
C ASN A 256 23.59 -2.91 3.13
N ILE A 257 22.44 -3.51 3.41
CA ILE A 257 21.12 -3.16 2.86
C ILE A 257 20.58 -1.87 3.50
N TRP A 258 20.86 -1.64 4.79
CA TRP A 258 20.41 -0.46 5.53
C TRP A 258 21.01 0.84 5.01
N GLU A 259 22.30 0.82 4.63
CA GLU A 259 23.01 1.99 4.12
C GLU A 259 22.45 2.48 2.78
N GLY A 260 22.04 1.55 1.89
CA GLY A 260 21.54 1.90 0.56
C GLY A 260 20.17 2.59 0.56
N HIS A 261 19.24 2.09 1.38
CA HIS A 261 17.89 2.66 1.48
C HIS A 261 17.85 3.98 2.21
N LEU A 262 18.56 4.07 3.34
CA LEU A 262 18.68 5.34 4.06
C LEU A 262 19.38 6.40 3.20
N ALA A 263 20.42 6.01 2.45
CA ALA A 263 21.06 6.92 1.50
C ALA A 263 20.04 7.43 0.47
N THR A 264 19.26 6.54 -0.15
CA THR A 264 18.32 6.91 -1.23
C THR A 264 17.23 7.88 -0.73
N GLU A 265 16.67 7.62 0.46
CA GLU A 265 15.67 8.52 1.07
C GLU A 265 16.28 9.86 1.54
N MET A 266 17.50 9.84 2.09
CA MET A 266 18.22 11.07 2.46
C MET A 266 18.57 11.94 1.24
N TRP A 267 18.91 11.34 0.09
CA TRP A 267 19.20 12.07 -1.14
C TRP A 267 17.97 12.77 -1.74
N THR A 268 16.77 12.29 -1.43
CA THR A 268 15.51 12.78 -2.02
C THR A 268 14.80 13.79 -1.11
N THR A 269 15.32 14.04 0.09
CA THR A 269 14.71 14.97 1.05
C THR A 269 15.01 16.42 0.66
N GLU A 270 13.97 17.17 0.27
CA GLU A 270 14.06 18.60 0.03
C GLU A 270 14.23 19.37 1.36
N THR A 271 15.28 20.19 1.46
CA THR A 271 15.54 21.02 2.65
C THR A 271 15.50 22.50 2.27
N GLU A 272 14.78 23.30 3.06
CA GLU A 272 14.75 24.75 2.90
C GLU A 272 16.11 25.36 3.30
N VAL A 273 16.74 26.05 2.36
CA VAL A 273 18.01 26.76 2.58
C VAL A 273 17.75 28.26 2.64
N ARG A 274 18.25 28.91 3.70
CA ARG A 274 18.13 30.35 3.93
C ARG A 274 19.48 31.03 3.79
N ALA A 275 19.48 32.20 3.14
CA ALA A 275 20.64 33.07 3.05
C ALA A 275 20.45 34.24 4.01
N VAL A 276 21.22 34.25 5.10
CA VAL A 276 21.16 35.28 6.15
C VAL A 276 22.20 36.35 5.85
N LEU A 277 21.73 37.55 5.53
CA LEU A 277 22.59 38.69 5.18
C LEU A 277 23.23 39.32 6.42
N ASP A 278 22.48 39.45 7.51
CA ASP A 278 22.93 40.02 8.78
C ASP A 278 22.06 39.50 9.94
N GLU A 279 22.63 39.45 11.14
CA GLU A 279 21.92 39.14 12.39
C GLU A 279 22.19 40.23 13.42
N GLN A 280 21.14 40.81 13.96
CA GLN A 280 21.23 41.88 14.95
C GLN A 280 20.52 41.51 16.23
N MET A 281 21.22 41.73 17.35
CA MET A 281 20.64 41.61 18.68
C MET A 281 19.98 42.94 19.03
N MET A 282 18.68 42.92 19.27
CA MET A 282 17.91 44.10 19.66
C MET A 282 16.95 43.81 20.82
N PRO A 283 16.67 44.80 21.68
CA PRO A 283 15.66 44.66 22.74
C PRO A 283 14.29 44.30 22.18
N LEU A 284 13.54 43.44 22.87
CA LEU A 284 12.19 43.04 22.45
C LEU A 284 11.23 44.24 22.34
N SER A 285 11.41 45.27 23.19
CA SER A 285 10.64 46.51 23.13
C SER A 285 10.75 47.18 21.76
N ASP A 286 11.97 47.22 21.22
CA ASP A 286 12.27 47.95 19.98
C ASP A 286 11.70 47.19 18.78
N VAL A 287 11.65 45.85 18.84
CA VAL A 287 11.00 44.99 17.84
C VAL A 287 9.49 45.20 17.84
N LEU A 288 8.88 45.32 19.02
CA LEU A 288 7.43 45.50 19.18
C LEU A 288 6.97 46.90 18.73
N ASP A 289 7.85 47.90 18.80
CA ASP A 289 7.56 49.28 18.40
C ASP A 289 7.80 49.56 16.90
N LEU A 290 8.29 48.58 16.12
CA LEU A 290 8.51 48.72 14.67
C LEU A 290 7.21 49.00 13.90
N LYS A 291 7.25 50.00 13.03
CA LYS A 291 6.15 50.41 12.17
C LYS A 291 6.52 50.34 10.69
N VAL A 292 5.50 50.15 9.86
CA VAL A 292 5.66 50.21 8.40
C VAL A 292 6.19 51.59 8.01
N GLY A 293 7.40 51.62 7.46
CA GLY A 293 8.13 52.85 7.11
C GLY A 293 9.46 53.00 7.87
N ASP A 294 9.68 52.23 8.93
CA ASP A 294 10.94 52.24 9.65
C ASP A 294 12.05 51.60 8.82
N THR A 295 13.26 52.16 8.94
CA THR A 295 14.43 51.71 8.19
C THR A 295 15.38 50.98 9.10
N LEU A 296 15.63 49.69 8.82
CA LEU A 296 16.61 48.87 9.52
C LEU A 296 17.95 48.97 8.79
N MET A 297 18.98 49.46 9.49
CA MET A 297 20.35 49.49 8.96
C MET A 297 20.99 48.13 9.18
N LEU A 298 21.26 47.39 8.10
CA LEU A 298 21.99 46.14 8.14
C LEU A 298 23.51 46.42 8.24
N ASN A 299 24.23 45.60 9.00
CA ASN A 299 25.69 45.60 9.07
C ASN A 299 26.32 44.81 7.90
N ALA A 300 25.64 44.76 6.76
CA ALA A 300 26.07 44.05 5.57
C ALA A 300 26.27 45.03 4.41
N THR A 301 27.43 44.95 3.78
CA THR A 301 27.77 45.67 2.55
C THR A 301 27.57 44.75 1.34
N PRO A 302 27.55 45.26 0.09
CA PRO A 302 27.42 44.42 -1.11
C PRO A 302 28.51 43.34 -1.24
N ASP A 303 29.68 43.57 -0.62
CA ASP A 303 30.81 42.65 -0.63
C ASP A 303 30.89 41.76 0.63
N SER A 304 29.95 41.91 1.56
CA SER A 304 29.89 41.10 2.78
C SER A 304 29.58 39.64 2.47
N GLU A 305 30.19 38.74 3.24
CA GLU A 305 29.86 37.32 3.19
C GLU A 305 28.47 37.07 3.79
N VAL A 306 27.67 36.29 3.08
CA VAL A 306 26.32 35.87 3.46
C VAL A 306 26.39 34.46 4.02
N SER A 307 25.75 34.22 5.17
CA SER A 307 25.69 32.90 5.80
C SER A 307 24.57 32.07 5.16
N ILE A 308 24.92 30.93 4.57
CA ILE A 308 23.95 29.98 4.01
C ILE A 308 23.65 28.94 5.09
N ARG A 309 22.37 28.77 5.43
CA ARG A 309 21.92 27.92 6.54
C ARG A 309 20.80 26.98 6.11
N ALA A 310 20.79 25.77 6.66
CA ALA A 310 19.61 24.90 6.66
C ALA A 310 18.99 24.95 8.06
N GLY A 311 17.79 25.51 8.18
CA GLY A 311 17.21 25.83 9.48
C GLY A 311 18.12 26.76 10.31
N SER A 312 18.52 26.33 11.51
CA SER A 312 19.43 27.06 12.40
C SER A 312 20.91 26.75 12.19
N ILE A 313 21.25 25.85 11.27
CA ILE A 313 22.59 25.29 11.13
C ILE A 313 23.33 25.97 9.97
N PRO A 314 24.48 26.64 10.20
CA PRO A 314 25.24 27.29 9.16
C PRO A 314 26.04 26.29 8.32
N LEU A 315 25.71 26.19 7.02
CA LEU A 315 26.30 25.24 6.08
C LEU A 315 27.63 25.73 5.50
N THR A 316 27.62 26.96 4.99
CA THR A 316 28.75 27.58 4.28
C THR A 316 28.53 29.10 4.17
N THR A 317 29.51 29.80 3.63
CA THR A 317 29.41 31.23 3.28
C THR A 317 29.40 31.42 1.78
N GLY A 318 28.78 32.51 1.34
CA GLY A 318 28.74 32.89 -0.06
C GLY A 318 28.75 34.40 -0.25
N ARG A 319 29.09 34.85 -1.44
CA ARG A 319 28.97 36.27 -1.81
C ARG A 319 27.67 36.53 -2.54
N MET A 320 27.01 37.61 -2.13
CA MET A 320 25.80 38.07 -2.81
C MET A 320 26.15 38.57 -4.21
N GLY A 321 25.27 38.29 -5.16
CA GLY A 321 25.38 38.73 -6.53
C GLY A 321 24.02 38.73 -7.21
N ARG A 322 24.03 38.84 -8.53
CA ARG A 322 22.82 38.88 -9.35
C ARG A 322 22.96 37.94 -10.54
N LYS A 323 21.96 37.10 -10.77
CA LYS A 323 21.85 36.26 -11.96
C LYS A 323 20.57 36.63 -12.71
N GLY A 324 20.72 37.39 -13.79
CA GLY A 324 19.59 37.95 -14.53
C GLY A 324 18.80 38.95 -13.67
N GLN A 325 17.52 38.67 -13.41
CA GLN A 325 16.66 39.50 -12.57
C GLN A 325 16.62 39.06 -11.10
N PHE A 326 17.29 37.97 -10.74
CA PHE A 326 17.24 37.40 -9.40
C PHE A 326 18.50 37.71 -8.60
N ILE A 327 18.32 37.94 -7.29
CA ILE A 327 19.42 37.93 -6.32
C ILE A 327 19.92 36.48 -6.23
N ALA A 328 21.23 36.31 -6.33
CA ALA A 328 21.87 35.01 -6.27
C ALA A 328 23.01 35.06 -5.26
N VAL A 329 23.30 33.94 -4.60
CA VAL A 329 24.46 33.83 -3.71
C VAL A 329 25.43 32.84 -4.34
N ARG A 330 26.66 33.28 -4.61
CA ARG A 330 27.73 32.39 -5.07
C ARG A 330 28.40 31.78 -3.85
N VAL A 331 28.27 30.46 -3.70
CA VAL A 331 28.92 29.69 -2.64
C VAL A 331 30.44 29.75 -2.86
N GLU A 332 31.20 30.07 -1.81
CA GLU A 332 32.66 30.26 -1.92
C GLU A 332 33.49 29.17 -1.25
N GLY A 333 32.87 28.37 -0.39
CA GLY A 333 33.50 27.24 0.28
C GLY A 333 32.70 25.95 0.19
N PRO A 334 33.37 24.79 0.30
CA PRO A 334 32.67 23.52 0.49
C PRO A 334 31.82 23.58 1.76
N VAL A 335 30.73 22.81 1.80
CA VAL A 335 29.91 22.68 3.02
C VAL A 335 30.82 22.23 4.16
N ASN A 336 30.77 22.92 5.29
CA ASN A 336 31.66 22.66 6.41
C ASN A 336 31.47 21.19 6.90
N PRO A 337 32.51 20.34 6.86
CA PRO A 337 32.40 18.93 7.21
C PRO A 337 31.98 18.67 8.67
N GLU A 338 32.30 19.57 9.62
CA GLU A 338 31.80 19.48 10.99
C GLU A 338 30.29 19.77 11.09
N THR A 339 29.75 20.51 10.14
CA THR A 339 28.32 20.85 10.06
C THR A 339 27.54 19.72 9.40
N ALA A 340 28.11 19.05 8.39
CA ALA A 340 27.55 17.81 7.82
C ALA A 340 27.43 16.71 8.89
N ALA A 341 28.41 16.60 9.79
CA ALA A 341 28.35 15.67 10.93
C ALA A 341 27.29 16.04 11.98
N ARG A 342 27.00 17.34 12.18
CA ARG A 342 25.95 17.83 13.09
C ARG A 342 24.53 17.69 12.51
N LEU A 343 24.39 17.74 11.19
CA LEU A 343 23.14 17.43 10.49
C LEU A 343 22.85 15.92 10.49
N GLY A 344 23.89 15.08 10.48
CA GLY A 344 23.78 13.61 10.57
C GLY A 344 23.77 13.05 12.00
N GLY A 345 23.72 13.89 13.04
CA GLY A 345 23.97 13.44 14.40
C GLY A 345 23.36 14.34 15.46
N LYS A 346 22.04 14.22 15.65
CA LYS A 346 21.30 14.23 16.92
C LYS A 346 19.79 14.31 16.63
N SER A 347 19.16 13.16 16.57
CA SER A 347 17.77 12.95 17.04
C SER A 347 17.68 11.52 17.48
#